data_AF-A0A6G3PFS4-F1
#
_entry.id   AF-A0A6G3PFS4-F1
#
_cell.length_a   1.000
_cell.length_b   1.000
_cell.length_c   1.000
_cell.angle_alpha   90.00
_cell.angle_beta   90.00
_cell.angle_gamma   90.00
#
_symmetry.space_group_name_H-M   'P 1'
#
loop_
_entity.id
_entity.type
_entity.pdbx_description
1 polymer ?
#
loop_
_entity_poly.entity_id
_entity_poly.type
_entity_poly.pdbx_seq_one_letter_code
_entity_poly.pdbx_strand_id
1 'polypeptide(L)'
;MPLFSAASAASTAAPDLPSAATDGDGRGKAARPPLWLPSPYLVLGGLLWAVLSAAAWRTPLCCEAGLQAAIVERLRASLLHPAFPMTDLPAVASAHYSPYALLQGLTARATGLAGPSVVALAASVNLLLLLTGIGRLTRQLTPNRWVPVVALVPLALIHWADPARWSAPSTFAVAVTLHLWAWTGCAAVRAPRPGDPKPGRA
;
A
#
# COMPACT_ATOMS: atom_id res chain seq x y z
N MET A 1 -60.79 4.64 37.08
CA MET A 1 -59.62 5.50 37.36
C MET A 1 -59.73 5.91 38.82
N PRO A 2 -58.72 5.77 39.70
CA PRO A 2 -57.31 5.36 39.56
C PRO A 2 -57.10 3.89 40.00
N LEU A 3 -55.87 3.37 40.02
CA LEU A 3 -55.38 2.43 41.05
C LEU A 3 -53.83 2.29 40.98
N PHE A 4 -53.23 2.33 42.16
CA PHE A 4 -51.82 2.19 42.49
C PHE A 4 -51.35 0.72 42.47
N SER A 5 -50.05 0.55 42.16
CA SER A 5 -49.01 -0.18 42.92
C SER A 5 -49.19 -1.63 43.43
N ALA A 6 -48.12 -2.40 43.20
CA ALA A 6 -47.43 -3.34 44.08
C ALA A 6 -47.61 -4.87 43.92
N ALA A 7 -46.44 -5.53 44.05
CA ALA A 7 -46.15 -6.85 44.59
C ALA A 7 -46.19 -8.10 43.69
N SER A 8 -44.96 -8.52 43.32
CA SER A 8 -44.34 -9.81 43.68
C SER A 8 -45.20 -11.08 43.70
N ALA A 9 -44.85 -12.03 42.82
CA ALA A 9 -44.79 -13.45 43.19
C ALA A 9 -43.83 -14.20 42.25
N ALA A 10 -42.96 -14.98 42.87
CA ALA A 10 -41.96 -15.85 42.27
C ALA A 10 -42.57 -16.93 41.37
N SER A 11 -41.81 -17.39 40.36
CA SER A 11 -42.03 -18.72 39.82
C SER A 11 -40.73 -19.36 39.32
N THR A 12 -40.41 -20.47 39.99
CA THR A 12 -39.78 -21.71 39.52
C THR A 12 -38.35 -21.71 39.00
N ALA A 13 -37.52 -22.40 39.80
CA ALA A 13 -36.21 -22.92 39.48
C ALA A 13 -36.22 -23.77 38.18
N ALA A 14 -35.27 -23.48 37.31
CA ALA A 14 -34.94 -24.34 36.17
C ALA A 14 -33.91 -25.40 36.60
N PRO A 15 -34.01 -26.64 36.12
CA PRO A 15 -33.19 -27.76 36.58
C PRO A 15 -31.73 -27.68 36.10
N ASP A 16 -30.83 -28.10 37.00
CA ASP A 16 -29.40 -28.30 36.76
C ASP A 16 -29.15 -29.20 35.54
N LEU A 17 -28.62 -28.62 34.47
CA LEU A 17 -28.01 -29.38 33.38
C LEU A 17 -26.57 -29.73 33.77
N PRO A 18 -26.14 -31.01 33.66
CA PRO A 18 -24.76 -31.36 33.92
C PRO A 18 -23.83 -30.69 32.92
N SER A 19 -22.83 -29.95 33.44
CA SER A 19 -21.69 -29.45 32.68
C SER A 19 -21.00 -30.63 32.00
N ALA A 20 -21.22 -30.77 30.69
CA ALA A 20 -20.38 -31.59 29.83
C ALA A 20 -18.99 -30.95 29.80
N ALA A 21 -18.13 -31.43 30.71
CA ALA A 21 -16.70 -31.26 30.64
C ALA A 21 -16.22 -31.88 29.33
N THR A 22 -16.15 -31.07 28.27
CA THR A 22 -15.36 -31.40 27.09
C THR A 22 -13.89 -31.11 27.42
N ASP A 23 -13.29 -32.04 28.16
CA ASP A 23 -11.84 -32.28 28.08
C ASP A 23 -11.57 -32.83 26.67
N GLY A 24 -11.35 -31.88 25.76
CA GLY A 24 -11.00 -32.10 24.37
C GLY A 24 -9.80 -31.25 24.02
N ASP A 25 -8.72 -31.43 24.79
CA ASP A 25 -7.36 -31.01 24.47
C ASP A 25 -6.93 -31.68 23.17
N GLY A 26 -7.31 -31.09 22.05
CA GLY A 26 -7.11 -31.69 20.73
C GLY A 26 -7.44 -30.78 19.55
N ARG A 27 -7.79 -29.50 19.78
CA ARG A 27 -7.81 -28.51 18.69
C ARG A 27 -6.38 -28.25 18.29
N GLY A 28 -5.95 -28.99 17.27
CA GLY A 28 -4.63 -28.96 16.68
C GLY A 28 -4.06 -27.56 16.71
N LYS A 29 -2.93 -27.41 17.41
CA LYS A 29 -1.98 -26.33 17.19
C LYS A 29 -1.80 -26.25 15.68
N ALA A 30 -2.50 -25.31 15.04
CA ALA A 30 -2.32 -25.02 13.64
C ALA A 30 -0.82 -24.81 13.47
N ALA A 31 -0.16 -25.77 12.82
CA ALA A 31 1.28 -25.81 12.71
C ALA A 31 1.69 -24.45 12.15
N ARG A 32 2.34 -23.63 12.99
CA ARG A 32 2.86 -22.34 12.54
C ARG A 32 3.74 -22.69 11.35
N PRO A 33 3.48 -22.13 10.15
CA PRO A 33 4.26 -22.47 8.99
C PRO A 33 5.73 -22.22 9.33
N PRO A 34 6.64 -23.13 8.94
CA PRO A 34 8.05 -22.99 9.26
C PRO A 34 8.51 -21.60 8.83
N LEU A 35 9.19 -20.90 9.75
CA LEU A 35 9.68 -19.51 9.62
C LEU A 35 10.62 -19.29 8.40
N TRP A 36 10.96 -20.36 7.69
CA TRP A 36 11.86 -20.38 6.55
C TRP A 36 11.18 -20.36 5.18
N LEU A 37 9.86 -20.57 5.08
CA LEU A 37 9.20 -20.39 3.78
C LEU A 37 8.91 -18.91 3.57
N PRO A 38 9.52 -18.25 2.55
CA PRO A 38 9.17 -16.88 2.23
C PRO A 38 7.67 -16.83 1.94
N SER A 39 6.99 -15.83 2.51
CA SER A 39 5.56 -15.61 2.28
C SER A 39 5.27 -15.67 0.77
N PRO A 40 4.22 -16.38 0.31
CA PRO A 40 3.92 -16.50 -1.12
C PRO A 40 3.78 -15.12 -1.79
N TYR A 41 3.34 -14.12 -1.01
CA TYR A 41 3.30 -12.73 -1.41
C TYR A 41 4.67 -12.12 -1.69
N LEU A 42 5.70 -12.43 -0.89
CA LEU A 42 7.06 -11.93 -1.12
C LEU A 42 7.65 -12.52 -2.41
N VAL A 43 7.40 -13.81 -2.65
CA VAL A 43 7.91 -14.49 -3.86
C VAL A 43 7.19 -13.96 -5.09
N LEU A 44 5.86 -14.00 -5.13
CA LEU A 44 5.08 -13.56 -6.29
C LEU A 44 5.14 -12.04 -6.49
N GLY A 45 5.06 -11.27 -5.41
CA GLY A 45 5.22 -9.81 -5.46
C GLY A 45 6.63 -9.40 -5.86
N GLY A 46 7.67 -10.08 -5.36
CA GLY A 46 9.05 -9.85 -5.76
C GLY A 46 9.31 -10.22 -7.22
N LEU A 47 8.74 -11.33 -7.70
CA LEU A 47 8.81 -11.72 -9.11
C LEU A 47 8.09 -10.70 -10.00
N LEU A 48 6.87 -10.30 -9.64
CA LEU A 48 6.12 -9.26 -10.34
C LEU A 48 6.90 -7.95 -10.39
N TRP A 49 7.47 -7.53 -9.25
CA TRP A 49 8.33 -6.36 -9.17
C TRP A 49 9.53 -6.48 -10.11
N ALA A 50 10.24 -7.61 -10.09
CA ALA A 50 11.43 -7.80 -10.91
C ALA A 50 11.10 -7.79 -12.41
N VAL A 51 10.05 -8.49 -12.82
CA VAL A 51 9.60 -8.55 -14.23
C VAL A 51 9.17 -7.17 -14.71
N LEU A 52 8.32 -6.48 -13.96
CA LEU A 52 7.81 -5.16 -14.36
C LEU A 52 8.88 -4.07 -14.30
N SER A 53 9.80 -4.14 -13.33
CA SER A 53 10.95 -3.23 -13.28
C SER A 53 11.83 -3.47 -14.50
N ALA A 54 12.21 -4.72 -14.79
CA ALA A 54 13.01 -5.04 -15.97
C ALA A 54 12.33 -4.61 -17.28
N ALA A 55 11.00 -4.76 -17.38
CA ALA A 55 10.24 -4.24 -18.51
C ALA A 55 10.37 -2.73 -18.62
N ALA A 56 10.21 -1.97 -17.53
CA ALA A 56 10.36 -0.51 -17.53
C ALA A 56 11.72 -0.02 -18.03
N TRP A 57 12.79 -0.81 -17.86
CA TRP A 57 14.12 -0.49 -18.40
C TRP A 57 14.30 -0.82 -19.89
N ARG A 58 13.45 -1.69 -20.46
CA ARG A 58 13.55 -2.16 -21.86
C ARG A 58 12.49 -1.57 -22.78
N THR A 59 11.38 -1.07 -22.24
CA THR A 59 10.28 -0.56 -23.06
C THR A 59 10.69 0.75 -23.75
N PRO A 60 10.44 0.89 -25.07
CA PRO A 60 10.66 2.16 -25.74
C PRO A 60 9.78 3.25 -25.11
N LEU A 61 10.35 4.44 -24.94
CA LEU A 61 9.67 5.59 -24.36
C LEU A 61 8.60 6.09 -25.34
N CYS A 62 7.37 5.62 -25.17
CA CYS A 62 6.22 6.08 -25.96
C CYS A 62 5.22 6.81 -25.06
N CYS A 63 4.50 7.76 -25.66
CA CYS A 63 3.42 8.51 -25.02
C CYS A 63 3.88 9.22 -23.72
N GLU A 64 3.18 8.97 -22.61
CA GLU A 64 3.37 9.63 -21.32
C GLU A 64 4.76 9.39 -20.73
N ALA A 65 5.33 8.19 -20.91
CA ALA A 65 6.66 7.86 -20.39
C ALA A 65 7.76 8.69 -21.06
N GLY A 66 7.61 8.95 -22.37
CA GLY A 66 8.51 9.82 -23.12
C GLY A 66 8.37 11.29 -22.71
N LEU A 67 7.12 11.76 -22.54
CA LEU A 67 6.85 13.10 -22.03
C LEU A 67 7.47 13.31 -20.64
N GLN A 68 7.30 12.36 -19.73
CA GLN A 68 7.86 12.43 -18.38
C GLN A 68 9.40 12.41 -18.40
N ALA A 69 10.02 11.58 -19.24
CA ALA A 69 11.48 11.56 -19.38
C ALA A 69 12.02 12.89 -19.90
N ALA A 70 11.33 13.52 -20.87
CA ALA A 70 11.72 14.82 -21.40
C ALA A 70 11.54 15.94 -20.36
N ILE A 71 10.46 15.92 -19.57
CA ILE A 71 10.24 16.85 -18.45
C ILE A 71 11.38 16.73 -17.42
N VAL A 72 11.76 15.50 -17.06
CA VAL A 72 12.87 15.27 -16.10
C VAL A 72 14.18 15.82 -16.65
N GLU A 73 14.48 15.64 -17.94
CA GLU A 73 15.69 16.18 -18.56
C GLU A 73 15.69 17.71 -18.57
N ARG A 74 14.53 18.35 -18.84
CA ARG A 74 14.40 19.81 -18.76
C ARG A 74 14.60 20.33 -17.34
N LEU A 75 14.04 19.64 -16.33
CA LEU A 75 14.22 19.99 -14.91
C LEU A 75 15.65 19.77 -14.43
N ARG A 76 16.32 18.74 -14.95
CA ARG A 76 17.74 18.50 -14.69
C ARG A 76 18.59 19.68 -15.16
N ALA A 77 18.27 20.26 -16.32
CA ALA A 77 18.97 21.42 -16.88
C ALA A 77 18.59 22.74 -16.18
N SER A 78 17.31 22.98 -15.89
CA SER A 78 16.81 24.20 -15.26
C SER A 78 15.60 23.90 -14.37
N LEU A 79 15.76 24.07 -13.05
CA LEU A 79 14.68 23.87 -12.08
C LEU A 79 13.75 25.08 -11.96
N LEU A 80 14.28 26.30 -12.10
CA LEU A 80 13.55 27.54 -11.83
C LEU A 80 12.78 28.05 -13.06
N HIS A 81 13.29 27.77 -14.26
CA HIS A 81 12.66 28.18 -15.51
C HIS A 81 12.72 27.03 -16.52
N PRO A 82 11.97 25.93 -16.29
CA PRO A 82 11.91 24.84 -17.26
C PRO A 82 11.09 25.27 -18.48
N ALA A 83 11.54 24.88 -19.67
CA ALA A 83 10.77 25.02 -20.91
C ALA A 83 9.94 23.76 -21.15
N PHE A 84 8.77 23.90 -21.77
CA PHE A 84 7.96 22.76 -22.16
C PHE A 84 8.65 21.93 -23.24
N PRO A 85 8.74 20.59 -23.11
CA PRO A 85 9.51 19.80 -24.06
C PRO A 85 9.01 19.85 -25.51
N MET A 86 7.71 20.00 -25.71
CA MET A 86 7.07 19.93 -27.03
C MET A 86 7.01 21.28 -27.75
N THR A 87 6.98 22.39 -27.01
CA THR A 87 6.76 23.73 -27.57
C THR A 87 7.93 24.68 -27.34
N ASP A 88 8.90 24.29 -26.51
CA ASP A 88 10.03 25.10 -26.03
C ASP A 88 9.62 26.48 -25.45
N LEU A 89 8.34 26.62 -25.14
CA LEU A 89 7.79 27.79 -24.47
C LEU A 89 8.06 27.70 -22.96
N PRO A 90 8.17 28.84 -22.25
CA PRO A 90 8.32 28.83 -20.81
C PRO A 90 7.16 28.04 -20.18
N ALA A 91 7.48 27.09 -19.30
CA ALA A 91 6.49 26.28 -18.63
C ALA A 91 5.81 27.06 -17.49
N VAL A 92 5.06 28.10 -17.84
CA VAL A 92 4.25 28.86 -16.90
C VAL A 92 3.05 28.00 -16.49
N ALA A 93 3.01 27.59 -15.22
CA ALA A 93 1.87 26.90 -14.58
C ALA A 93 1.34 25.66 -15.32
N SER A 94 2.23 24.76 -15.72
CA SER A 94 1.83 23.55 -16.42
C SER A 94 1.46 22.40 -15.51
N ALA A 95 0.31 21.77 -15.75
CA ALA A 95 -0.19 20.61 -15.02
C ALA A 95 0.79 19.41 -15.02
N HIS A 96 1.74 19.37 -15.95
CA HIS A 96 2.73 18.29 -16.05
C HIS A 96 3.94 18.49 -15.12
N TYR A 97 4.16 19.71 -14.60
CA TYR A 97 5.18 19.99 -13.59
C TYR A 97 4.62 19.78 -12.18
N SER A 98 4.46 18.51 -11.80
CA SER A 98 4.03 18.12 -10.45
C SER A 98 5.19 18.16 -9.44
N PRO A 99 4.92 18.22 -8.12
CA PRO A 99 5.95 18.08 -7.09
C PRO A 99 6.77 16.78 -7.23
N TYR A 100 6.13 15.72 -7.74
CA TYR A 100 6.79 14.46 -8.04
C TYR A 100 7.79 14.58 -9.21
N ALA A 101 7.43 15.32 -10.27
CA ALA A 101 8.35 15.60 -11.38
C ALA A 101 9.57 16.42 -10.90
N LEU A 102 9.38 17.37 -9.97
CA LEU A 102 10.50 18.11 -9.36
C LEU A 102 11.46 17.20 -8.60
N LEU A 103 10.94 16.25 -7.80
CA LEU A 103 11.76 15.25 -7.11
C LEU A 103 12.55 14.39 -8.11
N GLN A 104 11.94 13.98 -9.21
CA GLN A 104 12.63 13.25 -10.28
C GLN A 104 13.73 14.10 -10.94
N GLY A 105 13.45 15.35 -11.29
CA GLY A 105 14.43 16.29 -11.84
C GLY A 105 15.62 16.55 -10.90
N LEU A 106 15.35 16.73 -9.60
CA LEU A 106 16.38 16.84 -8.56
C LEU A 106 17.21 15.57 -8.46
N THR A 107 16.58 14.39 -8.52
CA THR A 107 17.26 13.11 -8.51
C THR A 107 18.18 12.96 -9.73
N ALA A 108 17.69 13.34 -10.92
CA ALA A 108 18.48 13.36 -12.15
C ALA A 108 19.71 14.28 -12.03
N ARG A 109 19.53 15.45 -11.42
CA ARG A 109 20.61 16.42 -11.21
C ARG A 109 21.64 15.93 -10.19
N ALA A 110 21.21 15.35 -9.08
CA ALA A 110 22.09 14.84 -8.03
C ALA A 110 22.87 13.58 -8.46
N THR A 111 22.23 12.68 -9.22
CA THR A 111 22.84 11.42 -9.66
C THR A 111 23.56 11.52 -11.00
N GLY A 112 23.33 12.58 -11.77
CA GLY A 112 23.82 12.72 -13.14
C GLY A 112 23.15 11.77 -14.14
N LEU A 113 22.10 11.04 -13.73
CA LEU A 113 21.37 10.12 -14.59
C LEU A 113 20.52 10.87 -15.63
N ALA A 114 20.36 10.23 -16.79
CA ALA A 114 19.46 10.72 -17.83
C ALA A 114 17.99 10.55 -17.42
N GLY A 115 17.11 11.42 -17.93
CA GLY A 115 15.67 11.40 -17.67
C GLY A 115 15.01 10.02 -17.83
N PRO A 116 15.27 9.26 -18.91
CA PRO A 116 14.75 7.90 -19.07
C PRO A 116 15.11 6.95 -17.93
N SER A 117 16.37 6.98 -17.48
CA SER A 117 16.87 6.11 -16.41
C SER A 117 16.24 6.47 -15.08
N VAL A 118 16.05 7.78 -14.82
CA VAL A 118 15.35 8.25 -13.62
C VAL A 118 13.88 7.84 -13.63
N VAL A 119 13.21 7.93 -14.77
CA VAL A 119 11.81 7.47 -14.91
C VAL A 119 11.69 5.96 -14.69
N ALA A 120 12.60 5.15 -15.25
CA ALA A 120 12.61 3.70 -15.05
C ALA A 120 12.89 3.33 -13.57
N LEU A 121 13.83 4.02 -12.93
CA LEU A 121 14.13 3.87 -11.51
C LEU A 121 12.91 4.24 -10.65
N ALA A 122 12.29 5.39 -10.95
CA ALA A 122 11.12 5.89 -10.24
C ALA A 122 9.92 4.95 -10.39
N ALA A 123 9.70 4.37 -11.57
CA ALA A 123 8.68 3.34 -11.79
C ALA A 123 8.94 2.10 -10.92
N SER A 124 10.20 1.65 -10.84
CA SER A 124 10.60 0.51 -10.02
C SER A 124 10.37 0.77 -8.52
N VAL A 125 10.68 1.98 -8.05
CA VAL A 125 10.47 2.42 -6.65
C VAL A 125 8.98 2.55 -6.34
N ASN A 126 8.20 3.19 -7.22
CA ASN A 126 6.75 3.32 -7.04
C ASN A 126 6.07 1.97 -6.98
N LEU A 127 6.47 1.02 -7.84
CA LEU A 127 5.94 -0.34 -7.83
C LEU A 127 6.26 -1.05 -6.52
N LEU A 128 7.51 -0.94 -6.04
CA LEU A 128 7.90 -1.52 -4.76
C LEU A 128 7.04 -0.94 -3.63
N LEU A 129 6.85 0.37 -3.61
CA LEU A 129 6.01 1.06 -2.63
C LEU A 129 4.55 0.60 -2.73
N LEU A 130 4.01 0.46 -3.95
CA LEU A 130 2.65 -0.04 -4.13
C LEU A 130 2.49 -1.44 -3.53
N LEU A 131 3.44 -2.34 -3.81
CA LEU A 131 3.43 -3.70 -3.29
C LEU A 131 3.58 -3.71 -1.76
N THR A 132 4.52 -2.96 -1.19
CA THR A 132 4.65 -2.92 0.28
C THR A 132 3.42 -2.34 0.96
N GLY A 133 2.76 -1.35 0.33
CA GLY A 133 1.50 -0.76 0.79
C GLY A 133 0.36 -1.78 0.78
N ILE A 134 0.14 -2.47 -0.35
CA ILE A 134 -0.88 -3.53 -0.47
C ILE A 134 -0.62 -4.63 0.56
N GLY A 135 0.61 -5.13 0.64
CA GLY A 135 0.97 -6.20 1.57
C GLY A 135 0.78 -5.80 3.04
N ARG A 136 1.08 -4.54 3.41
CA ARG A 136 0.85 -4.04 4.77
C ARG A 136 -0.64 -3.92 5.08
N LEU A 137 -1.42 -3.30 4.19
CA LEU A 137 -2.84 -3.09 4.40
C LEU A 137 -3.63 -4.40 4.46
N THR A 138 -3.39 -5.30 3.50
CA THR A 138 -4.07 -6.61 3.46
C THR A 138 -3.78 -7.44 4.72
N ARG A 139 -2.54 -7.43 5.22
CA ARG A 139 -2.19 -8.09 6.48
C ARG A 139 -2.85 -7.48 7.72
N GLN A 140 -3.25 -6.21 7.68
CA GLN A 140 -4.03 -5.60 8.75
C GLN A 140 -5.50 -5.98 8.69
N LEU A 141 -6.05 -6.12 7.48
CA LEU A 141 -7.45 -6.44 7.27
C LEU A 141 -7.76 -7.94 7.47
N THR A 142 -6.80 -8.82 7.20
CA THR A 142 -7.03 -10.26 7.30
C THR A 142 -5.78 -11.04 7.71
N PRO A 143 -5.94 -12.11 8.52
CA PRO A 143 -4.84 -13.04 8.83
C PRO A 143 -4.54 -14.01 7.68
N ASN A 144 -5.35 -14.05 6.61
CA ASN A 144 -5.16 -15.02 5.52
C ASN A 144 -3.99 -14.64 4.60
N ARG A 145 -2.98 -15.52 4.53
CA ARG A 145 -1.75 -15.36 3.72
C ARG A 145 -1.98 -15.25 2.21
N TRP A 146 -3.12 -15.69 1.70
CA TRP A 146 -3.44 -15.70 0.27
C TRP A 146 -4.13 -14.43 -0.23
N VAL A 147 -4.79 -13.68 0.66
CA VAL A 147 -5.48 -12.44 0.28
C VAL A 147 -4.54 -11.38 -0.33
N PRO A 148 -3.32 -11.16 0.20
CA PRO A 148 -2.35 -10.29 -0.44
C PRO A 148 -1.97 -10.75 -1.85
N VAL A 149 -1.94 -12.07 -2.10
CA VAL A 149 -1.60 -12.64 -3.41
C VAL A 149 -2.72 -12.39 -4.42
N VAL A 150 -3.97 -12.60 -4.02
CA VAL A 150 -5.14 -12.31 -4.86
C VAL A 150 -5.20 -10.82 -5.23
N ALA A 151 -4.76 -9.93 -4.33
CA ALA A 151 -4.66 -8.50 -4.60
C ALA A 151 -3.64 -8.13 -5.70
N LEU A 152 -2.73 -9.04 -6.07
CA LEU A 152 -1.80 -8.84 -7.19
C LEU A 152 -2.45 -9.10 -8.55
N VAL A 153 -3.53 -9.89 -8.61
CA VAL A 153 -4.17 -10.29 -9.87
C VAL A 153 -4.70 -9.09 -10.66
N PRO A 154 -5.45 -8.14 -10.06
CA PRO A 154 -5.88 -6.95 -10.79
C PRO A 154 -4.71 -6.12 -11.31
N LEU A 155 -3.63 -6.01 -10.54
CA LEU A 155 -2.44 -5.26 -10.93
C LEU A 155 -1.76 -5.88 -12.16
N ALA A 156 -1.62 -7.20 -12.16
CA ALA A 156 -1.07 -7.94 -13.30
C ALA A 156 -1.97 -7.84 -14.53
N LEU A 157 -3.30 -7.95 -14.37
CA LEU A 157 -4.25 -7.84 -15.49
C LEU A 157 -4.27 -6.44 -16.12
N ILE A 158 -4.28 -5.38 -15.30
CA ILE A 158 -4.26 -4.00 -15.79
C ILE A 158 -2.97 -3.74 -16.57
N HIS A 159 -1.83 -4.19 -16.06
CA HIS A 159 -0.55 -4.00 -16.73
C HIS A 159 -0.45 -4.82 -18.03
N TRP A 160 -0.96 -6.05 -18.04
CA TRP A 160 -0.97 -6.89 -19.23
C TRP A 160 -1.86 -6.31 -20.33
N ALA A 161 -3.01 -5.74 -19.97
CA ALA A 161 -3.97 -5.22 -20.93
C ALA A 161 -3.43 -3.99 -21.68
N ASP A 162 -2.71 -3.11 -21.00
CA ASP A 162 -2.14 -1.91 -21.61
C ASP A 162 -0.98 -1.35 -20.78
N PRO A 163 0.27 -1.68 -21.13
CA PRO A 163 1.46 -1.20 -20.43
C PRO A 163 1.58 0.34 -20.43
N ALA A 164 0.95 1.02 -21.39
CA ALA A 164 1.05 2.47 -21.56
C ALA A 164 0.10 3.26 -20.63
N ARG A 165 -0.82 2.61 -19.92
CA ARG A 165 -1.78 3.29 -19.00
C ARG A 165 -1.20 3.67 -17.65
N TRP A 166 0.06 3.35 -17.39
CA TRP A 166 0.69 3.65 -16.12
C TRP A 166 1.14 5.10 -16.01
N SER A 167 0.52 5.83 -15.07
CA SER A 167 0.92 7.17 -14.67
C SER A 167 1.74 7.11 -13.38
N ALA A 168 3.04 7.43 -13.46
CA ALA A 168 3.94 7.39 -12.30
C ALA A 168 3.45 8.26 -11.12
N PRO A 169 2.95 9.50 -11.32
CA PRO A 169 2.38 10.31 -10.23
C PRO A 169 1.18 9.65 -9.55
N SER A 170 0.26 9.07 -10.32
CA SER A 170 -0.93 8.42 -9.77
C SER A 170 -0.58 7.15 -8.99
N THR A 171 0.34 6.33 -9.50
CA THR A 171 0.84 5.14 -8.79
C THR A 171 1.51 5.50 -7.47
N PHE A 172 2.33 6.55 -7.47
CA PHE A 172 2.97 7.06 -6.25
C PHE A 172 1.93 7.52 -5.22
N ALA A 173 0.93 8.29 -5.64
CA ALA A 173 -0.13 8.77 -4.75
C ALA A 173 -0.88 7.59 -4.10
N VAL A 174 -1.32 6.61 -4.89
CA VAL A 174 -2.00 5.40 -4.37
C VAL A 174 -1.10 4.65 -3.38
N ALA A 175 0.17 4.45 -3.73
CA ALA A 175 1.12 3.75 -2.87
C ALA A 175 1.30 4.44 -1.51
N VAL A 176 1.40 5.77 -1.51
CA VAL A 176 1.49 6.59 -0.28
C VAL A 176 0.19 6.49 0.53
N THR A 177 -0.97 6.61 -0.12
CA THR A 177 -2.27 6.48 0.55
C THR A 177 -2.40 5.13 1.28
N LEU A 178 -2.02 4.03 0.62
CA LEU A 178 -2.06 2.69 1.24
C LEU A 178 -1.14 2.60 2.46
N HIS A 179 0.04 3.21 2.42
CA HIS A 179 0.95 3.25 3.57
C HIS A 179 0.42 4.09 4.72
N LEU A 180 -0.09 5.29 4.41
CA LEU A 180 -0.69 6.16 5.42
C LEU A 180 -1.85 5.45 6.11
N TRP A 181 -2.70 4.75 5.36
CA TRP A 181 -3.83 4.03 5.92
C TRP A 181 -3.39 2.83 6.76
N ALA A 182 -2.36 2.10 6.32
CA ALA A 182 -1.78 1.05 7.15
C ALA A 182 -1.18 1.63 8.45
N TRP A 183 -0.53 2.80 8.41
CA TRP A 183 0.02 3.42 9.60
C TRP A 183 -1.06 3.91 10.56
N THR A 184 -2.14 4.51 10.08
CA THR A 184 -3.25 4.92 10.94
C THR A 184 -3.95 3.73 11.58
N GLY A 185 -4.11 2.62 10.85
CA GLY A 185 -4.60 1.34 11.42
C GLY A 185 -3.71 0.82 12.55
N CYS A 186 -2.39 0.78 12.35
CA CYS A 186 -1.45 0.39 13.40
C CYS A 186 -1.40 1.37 14.59
N ALA A 187 -1.58 2.67 14.36
CA ALA A 187 -1.62 3.67 15.41
C ALA A 187 -2.91 3.52 16.25
N ALA A 188 -4.05 3.29 15.62
CA ALA A 188 -5.33 3.08 16.30
C ALA A 188 -5.31 1.83 17.21
N VAL A 189 -4.68 0.74 16.76
CA VAL A 189 -4.53 -0.48 17.58
C VAL A 189 -3.56 -0.27 18.77
N ARG A 190 -2.57 0.61 18.62
CA ARG A 190 -1.57 0.91 19.67
C ARG A 190 -1.98 2.03 20.63
N ALA A 191 -3.04 2.78 20.32
CA ALA A 191 -3.51 3.84 21.18
C ALA A 191 -4.00 3.23 22.51
N PRO A 192 -3.51 3.73 23.67
CA PRO A 192 -4.00 3.29 24.97
C PRO A 192 -5.52 3.46 25.02
N ARG A 193 -6.24 2.44 25.47
CA ARG A 193 -7.69 2.59 25.64
C ARG A 193 -7.95 3.54 26.81
N PRO A 194 -8.98 4.38 26.75
CA PRO A 194 -9.41 5.14 27.93
C PRO A 194 -9.68 4.16 29.08
N GLY A 195 -8.83 4.19 30.11
CA GLY A 195 -8.87 3.25 31.25
C GLY A 195 -7.67 2.31 31.39
N ASP A 196 -6.74 2.26 30.42
CA ASP A 196 -5.51 1.49 30.59
C ASP A 196 -4.66 2.06 31.74
N PRO A 197 -4.20 1.23 32.69
CA PRO A 197 -3.39 1.68 33.82
C PRO A 197 -2.10 2.30 33.29
N LYS A 198 -1.77 3.51 33.76
CA LYS A 198 -0.50 4.16 33.40
C LYS A 198 0.65 3.26 33.83
N PRO A 199 1.65 3.00 32.97
CA PRO A 199 2.81 2.23 33.36
C PRO A 199 3.45 2.92 34.55
N GLY A 200 3.43 2.25 35.71
CA GLY A 200 3.97 2.76 36.95
C GLY A 200 5.44 3.08 36.76
N ARG A 201 5.84 4.30 37.12
CA ARG A 201 7.26 4.64 37.27
C ARG A 201 7.78 3.83 38.46
N ALA A 202 8.68 2.89 38.18
CA ALA A 202 9.54 2.28 39.19
C ALA A 202 10.59 3.30 39.66
#